data_AF-A0A924CQE0-F1
#
_entry.id   AF-A0A924CQE0-F1
#
_cell.length_a   1.000
_cell.length_b   1.000
_cell.length_c   1.000
_cell.angle_alpha   90.00
_cell.angle_beta   90.00
_cell.angle_gamma   90.00
#
_symmetry.space_group_name_H-M   'P 1'
#
loop_
_entity.id
_entity.type
_entity.pdbx_description
1 polymer ?
#
loop_
_entity_poly.entity_id
_entity_poly.type
_entity_poly.pdbx_seq_one_letter_code
_entity_poly.pdbx_strand_id
1 'polypeptide(L)'
;MVQMLAVTESIKSLSLVEEQFGLRQNSDEAFFWKSVQDLPELRDIERAELDRLKSRFMQHFHQGQITEGSVDRLLVSPLLDLACFYEPPFRVETELSVEITAQDGEKTYRSRIDVLVIAQRLWIVPVEEKATRISMKTALPKSLSYMATHPNGENPMFGLLYTMLHILKKLNIHC
;
A
#
# COMPACT_ATOMS: atom_id res chain seq x y z
N MET A 1 -14.78 20.23 -7.52
CA MET A 1 -13.64 19.32 -7.79
C MET A 1 -12.28 20.01 -7.97
N VAL A 2 -12.17 21.35 -8.09
CA VAL A 2 -10.88 22.03 -8.33
C VAL A 2 -9.98 22.17 -7.09
N GLN A 3 -10.55 22.09 -5.88
CA GLN A 3 -9.83 22.37 -4.63
C GLN A 3 -9.02 21.17 -4.08
N MET A 4 -9.43 19.93 -4.36
CA MET A 4 -8.81 18.71 -3.81
C MET A 4 -7.38 18.48 -4.33
N LEU A 5 -7.16 18.60 -5.64
CA LEU A 5 -5.86 18.35 -6.26
C LEU A 5 -4.80 19.35 -5.78
N ALA A 6 -5.19 20.60 -5.57
CA ALA A 6 -4.29 21.67 -5.13
C ALA A 6 -3.73 21.44 -3.71
N VAL A 7 -4.53 20.86 -2.80
CA VAL A 7 -4.07 20.54 -1.43
C VAL A 7 -3.03 19.42 -1.48
N THR A 8 -3.30 18.35 -2.23
CA THR A 8 -2.42 17.17 -2.32
C THR A 8 -1.10 17.45 -3.06
N GLU A 9 -1.07 18.38 -4.03
CA GLU A 9 0.16 18.76 -4.76
C GLU A 9 1.25 19.36 -3.85
N SER A 10 0.84 20.07 -2.80
CA SER A 10 1.73 20.77 -1.87
C SER A 10 2.38 19.86 -0.81
N ILE A 11 1.79 18.69 -0.56
CA ILE A 11 2.23 17.76 0.48
C ILE A 11 3.50 17.03 0.05
N LYS A 12 4.59 17.29 0.78
CA LYS A 12 5.93 16.72 0.51
C LYS A 12 6.55 15.99 1.70
N SER A 13 5.95 16.07 2.89
CA SER A 13 6.49 15.50 4.12
C SER A 13 5.37 15.04 5.07
N LEU A 14 5.71 14.13 5.97
CA LEU A 14 4.78 13.68 7.02
C LEU A 14 4.36 14.83 7.93
N SER A 15 5.27 15.75 8.28
CA SER A 15 4.93 16.90 9.13
C SER A 15 3.83 17.77 8.53
N LEU A 16 3.82 17.97 7.21
CA LEU A 16 2.75 18.72 6.53
C LEU A 16 1.42 17.95 6.54
N VAL A 17 1.47 16.62 6.47
CA VAL A 17 0.29 15.77 6.59
C VAL A 17 -0.30 15.87 8.00
N GLU A 18 0.54 15.81 9.02
CA GLU A 18 0.12 15.95 10.43
C GLU A 18 -0.47 17.34 10.69
N GLU A 19 0.16 18.40 10.19
CA GLU A 19 -0.30 19.78 10.35
C GLU A 19 -1.65 20.04 9.65
N GLN A 20 -1.78 19.61 8.39
CA GLN A 20 -2.97 19.92 7.58
C GLN A 20 -4.18 19.03 7.90
N PHE A 21 -3.94 17.76 8.24
CA PHE A 21 -5.01 16.77 8.42
C PHE A 21 -5.19 16.32 9.87
N GLY A 22 -4.38 16.84 10.81
CA GLY A 22 -4.43 16.44 12.22
C GLY A 22 -4.02 14.99 12.47
N LEU A 23 -3.38 14.35 11.51
CA LEU A 23 -2.85 12.99 11.65
C LEU A 23 -1.68 12.98 12.65
N ARG A 24 -1.46 11.84 13.29
CA ARG A 24 -0.34 11.65 14.22
C ARG A 24 0.28 10.29 14.01
N GLN A 25 1.60 10.26 13.93
CA GLN A 25 2.32 8.99 13.99
C GLN A 25 2.08 8.30 15.34
N ASN A 26 1.73 7.01 15.29
CA ASN A 26 1.70 6.16 16.47
C ASN A 26 2.94 5.25 16.48
N SER A 27 3.74 5.34 17.55
CA SER A 27 4.96 4.55 17.72
C SER A 27 4.71 3.21 18.41
N ASP A 28 3.49 2.95 18.87
CA ASP A 28 3.11 1.69 19.47
C ASP A 28 2.96 0.62 18.38
N GLU A 29 3.92 -0.29 18.28
CA GLU A 29 3.88 -1.40 17.32
C GLU A 29 2.66 -2.31 17.51
N ALA A 30 2.08 -2.34 18.72
CA ALA A 30 0.88 -3.10 19.01
C ALA A 30 -0.40 -2.33 18.66
N PHE A 31 -0.35 -1.07 18.22
CA PHE A 31 -1.54 -0.25 17.96
C PHE A 31 -2.54 -0.93 17.02
N PHE A 32 -2.06 -1.51 15.92
CA PHE A 32 -2.91 -2.25 14.98
C PHE A 32 -3.40 -3.58 15.58
N TRP A 33 -2.52 -4.32 16.25
CA TRP A 33 -2.82 -5.64 16.80
C TRP A 33 -3.70 -5.60 18.05
N LYS A 34 -3.73 -4.49 18.78
CA LYS A 34 -4.61 -4.28 19.93
C LYS A 34 -6.08 -4.45 19.57
N SER A 35 -6.44 -4.08 18.35
CA SER A 35 -7.81 -4.18 17.81
C SER A 35 -8.09 -5.54 17.16
N VAL A 36 -7.07 -6.38 17.00
CA VAL A 36 -7.11 -7.69 16.33
C VAL A 36 -6.57 -8.73 17.32
N GLN A 37 -7.41 -9.09 18.30
CA GLN A 37 -7.13 -10.16 19.26
C GLN A 37 -7.84 -11.43 18.81
N ASP A 38 -7.31 -12.58 19.23
CA ASP A 38 -7.91 -13.91 19.03
C ASP A 38 -8.18 -14.28 17.55
N LEU A 39 -7.23 -13.98 16.66
CA LEU A 39 -7.28 -14.49 15.29
C LEU A 39 -7.27 -16.03 15.31
N PRO A 40 -8.15 -16.68 14.51
CA PRO A 40 -8.12 -18.12 14.40
C PRO A 40 -6.78 -18.58 13.83
N GLU A 41 -6.30 -19.73 14.30
CA GLU A 41 -5.16 -20.36 13.67
C GLU A 41 -5.49 -20.74 12.23
N LEU A 42 -4.49 -20.59 11.35
CA LEU A 42 -4.61 -21.02 9.95
C LEU A 42 -4.80 -22.52 9.89
N ARG A 43 -5.84 -22.95 9.16
CA ARG A 43 -6.09 -24.33 8.81
C ARG A 43 -4.98 -24.87 7.91
N ASP A 44 -4.77 -26.18 7.91
CA ASP A 44 -3.74 -26.81 7.08
C ASP A 44 -3.91 -26.49 5.58
N ILE A 45 -5.16 -26.40 5.11
CA ILE A 45 -5.46 -26.04 3.73
C ILE A 45 -5.07 -24.59 3.40
N GLU A 46 -5.30 -23.65 4.32
CA GLU A 46 -4.94 -22.24 4.16
C GLU A 46 -3.41 -22.09 4.16
N ARG A 47 -2.74 -22.79 5.07
CA ARG A 47 -1.28 -22.85 5.12
C ARG A 47 -0.69 -23.41 3.83
N ALA A 48 -1.24 -24.50 3.32
CA ALA A 48 -0.78 -25.11 2.07
C ALA A 48 -0.93 -24.17 0.86
N GLU A 49 -2.05 -23.43 0.76
CA GLU A 49 -2.22 -22.43 -0.30
C GLU A 49 -1.26 -21.24 -0.15
N LEU A 50 -1.02 -20.76 1.08
CA LEU A 50 -0.01 -19.73 1.34
C LEU A 50 1.42 -20.19 1.00
N ASP A 51 1.78 -21.43 1.34
CA ASP A 51 3.08 -22.02 1.01
C ASP A 51 3.26 -22.16 -0.51
N ARG A 52 2.21 -22.56 -1.22
CA ARG A 52 2.19 -22.63 -2.67
C ARG A 52 2.36 -21.25 -3.32
N LEU A 53 1.66 -20.24 -2.81
CA LEU A 53 1.77 -18.86 -3.29
C LEU A 53 3.18 -18.32 -3.08
N LYS A 54 3.73 -18.50 -1.87
CA LYS A 54 5.11 -18.14 -1.54
C LYS A 54 6.10 -18.83 -2.48
N SER A 55 5.99 -20.14 -2.66
CA SER A 55 6.89 -20.92 -3.51
C SER A 55 6.88 -20.43 -4.97
N ARG A 56 5.70 -20.19 -5.54
CA ARG A 56 5.54 -19.64 -6.90
C ARG A 56 6.19 -18.28 -7.05
N PHE A 57 5.89 -17.36 -6.14
CA PHE A 57 6.50 -16.04 -6.13
C PHE A 57 8.04 -16.14 -6.08
N MET A 58 8.57 -17.00 -5.20
CA MET A 58 10.01 -17.21 -5.07
C MET A 58 10.67 -17.77 -6.33
N GLN A 59 10.02 -18.71 -7.02
CA GLN A 59 10.55 -19.25 -8.27
C GLN A 59 10.71 -18.16 -9.34
N HIS A 60 9.69 -17.33 -9.53
CA HIS A 60 9.77 -16.20 -10.46
C HIS A 60 10.78 -15.14 -10.02
N PHE A 61 10.88 -14.90 -8.71
CA PHE A 61 11.83 -13.94 -8.15
C PHE A 61 13.27 -14.36 -8.46
N HIS A 62 13.63 -15.62 -8.20
CA HIS A 62 14.96 -16.15 -8.47
C HIS A 62 15.35 -16.14 -9.96
N GLN A 63 14.37 -16.17 -10.87
CA GLN A 63 14.61 -16.08 -12.31
C GLN A 63 14.82 -14.63 -12.80
N GLY A 64 14.74 -13.63 -11.92
CA GLY A 64 15.00 -12.22 -12.24
C GLY A 64 13.88 -11.53 -13.03
N GLN A 65 12.68 -12.12 -13.11
CA GLN A 65 11.58 -11.63 -13.94
C GLN A 65 10.43 -11.00 -13.15
N ILE A 66 10.72 -10.30 -12.04
CA ILE A 66 9.68 -9.69 -11.21
C ILE A 66 9.70 -8.16 -11.35
N THR A 67 8.59 -7.62 -11.83
CA THR A 67 8.24 -6.20 -11.70
C THR A 67 7.27 -6.03 -10.54
N GLU A 68 7.01 -4.82 -10.07
CA GLU A 68 5.99 -4.63 -9.03
C GLU A 68 4.59 -5.04 -9.48
N GLY A 69 4.24 -4.82 -10.74
CA GLY A 69 3.01 -5.37 -11.33
C GLY A 69 2.99 -6.91 -11.37
N SER A 70 4.17 -7.56 -11.33
CA SER A 70 4.26 -9.01 -11.13
C SER A 70 4.05 -9.38 -9.65
N VAL A 71 4.56 -8.58 -8.70
CA VAL A 71 4.33 -8.78 -7.26
C VAL A 71 2.84 -8.67 -6.93
N ASP A 72 2.18 -7.65 -7.48
CA ASP A 72 0.74 -7.46 -7.30
C ASP A 72 -0.04 -8.68 -7.77
N ARG A 73 0.19 -9.13 -9.01
CA ARG A 73 -0.52 -10.28 -9.61
C ARG A 73 -0.18 -11.63 -8.98
N LEU A 74 1.08 -11.85 -8.61
CA LEU A 74 1.55 -13.16 -8.15
C LEU A 74 1.48 -13.33 -6.64
N LEU A 75 1.25 -12.26 -5.87
CA LEU A 75 1.26 -12.32 -4.42
C LEU A 75 0.14 -11.50 -3.79
N VAL A 76 0.06 -10.19 -4.06
CA VAL A 76 -0.87 -9.31 -3.32
C VAL A 76 -2.33 -9.60 -3.68
N SER A 77 -2.67 -9.58 -4.96
CA SER A 77 -4.03 -9.90 -5.43
C SER A 77 -4.49 -11.30 -4.97
N PRO A 78 -3.68 -12.37 -5.09
CA PRO A 78 -4.02 -13.67 -4.50
C PRO A 78 -4.20 -13.68 -2.97
N LEU A 79 -3.40 -12.90 -2.22
CA LEU A 79 -3.58 -12.79 -0.76
C LEU A 79 -4.90 -12.10 -0.41
N LEU A 80 -5.30 -11.09 -1.19
CA LEU A 80 -6.58 -10.41 -1.00
C LEU A 80 -7.76 -11.33 -1.30
N ASP A 81 -7.63 -12.16 -2.34
CA ASP A 81 -8.61 -13.18 -2.68
C ASP A 81 -8.75 -14.22 -1.57
N LEU A 82 -7.63 -14.77 -1.07
CA LEU A 82 -7.60 -15.73 0.04
C LEU A 82 -8.20 -15.15 1.34
N ALA A 83 -8.11 -13.83 1.53
CA ALA A 83 -8.70 -13.13 2.66
C ALA A 83 -10.14 -12.64 2.39
N CYS A 84 -10.77 -13.10 1.30
CA CYS A 84 -12.15 -12.77 0.90
C CYS A 84 -12.41 -11.27 0.68
N PHE A 85 -11.39 -10.47 0.37
CA PHE A 85 -11.57 -9.02 0.12
C PHE A 85 -12.26 -8.70 -1.21
N TYR A 86 -12.44 -9.69 -2.07
CA TYR A 86 -13.21 -9.57 -3.31
C TYR A 86 -14.65 -10.07 -3.17
N GLU A 87 -15.02 -10.57 -1.99
CA GLU A 87 -16.36 -11.08 -1.70
C GLU A 87 -17.19 -10.06 -0.90
N PRO A 88 -18.53 -10.06 -1.03
CA PRO A 88 -19.39 -9.20 -0.25
C PRO A 88 -19.14 -9.31 1.27
N PRO A 89 -19.18 -8.19 2.02
CA PRO A 89 -19.55 -6.83 1.60
C PRO A 89 -18.40 -6.05 0.94
N PHE A 90 -17.20 -6.63 0.86
CA PHE A 90 -16.05 -5.98 0.25
C PHE A 90 -16.19 -5.99 -1.28
N ARG A 91 -15.92 -4.85 -1.90
CA ARG A 91 -15.92 -4.72 -3.36
C ARG A 91 -14.74 -3.88 -3.77
N VAL A 92 -14.08 -4.28 -4.85
CA VAL A 92 -13.13 -3.41 -5.54
C VAL A 92 -13.93 -2.27 -6.15
N GLU A 93 -13.68 -1.05 -5.70
CA GLU A 93 -14.47 0.10 -6.13
C GLU A 93 -13.78 0.90 -7.22
N THR A 94 -12.47 1.08 -7.11
CA THR A 94 -11.73 1.90 -8.07
C THR A 94 -10.22 1.66 -7.94
N GLU A 95 -9.53 1.87 -9.07
CA GLU A 95 -8.10 2.14 -9.09
C GLU A 95 -7.91 3.66 -9.13
N LEU A 96 -7.28 4.21 -8.09
CA LEU A 96 -6.91 5.62 -8.04
C LEU A 96 -5.46 5.78 -8.47
N SER A 97 -5.16 6.89 -9.13
CA SER A 97 -3.80 7.20 -9.51
C SER A 97 -3.30 8.40 -8.72
N VAL A 98 -2.40 8.15 -7.77
CA VAL A 98 -1.79 9.17 -6.90
C VAL A 98 -0.61 9.78 -7.64
N GLU A 99 -0.66 11.10 -7.87
CA GLU A 99 0.46 11.80 -8.49
C GLU A 99 1.55 12.11 -7.46
N ILE A 100 2.76 11.65 -7.76
CA ILE A 100 3.95 11.90 -6.96
C ILE A 100 4.88 12.83 -7.72
N THR A 101 5.32 13.87 -7.01
CA THR A 101 6.33 14.79 -7.50
C THR A 101 7.55 14.73 -6.61
N ALA A 102 8.73 14.58 -7.21
CA ALA A 102 10.03 14.61 -6.55
C ALA A 102 10.89 15.71 -7.18
N GLN A 103 11.56 16.51 -6.35
CA GLN A 103 12.46 17.57 -6.79
C GLN A 103 13.93 17.16 -6.62
N ASP A 104 14.76 17.56 -7.58
CA ASP A 104 16.21 17.37 -7.58
C ASP A 104 16.90 18.60 -8.19
N GLY A 105 17.31 19.53 -7.33
CA GLY A 105 17.73 20.86 -7.77
C GLY A 105 16.61 21.53 -8.58
N GLU A 106 16.92 21.94 -9.81
CA GLU A 106 15.98 22.55 -10.76
C GLU A 106 15.02 21.54 -11.43
N LYS A 107 15.28 20.23 -11.32
CA LYS A 107 14.48 19.21 -12.01
C LYS A 107 13.30 18.76 -11.17
N THR A 108 12.11 18.76 -11.76
CA THR A 108 10.90 18.16 -11.17
C THR A 108 10.54 16.89 -11.90
N TYR A 109 10.53 15.77 -11.18
CA TYR A 109 10.06 14.47 -11.67
C TYR A 109 8.61 14.28 -11.25
N ARG A 110 7.77 13.83 -12.18
CA ARG A 110 6.38 13.46 -11.93
C ARG A 110 6.19 12.00 -12.25
N SER A 111 5.48 11.29 -11.38
CA SER A 111 5.10 9.90 -11.55
C SER A 111 3.72 9.66 -10.99
N ARG A 112 3.17 8.50 -11.30
CA ARG A 112 1.86 8.06 -10.81
C ARG A 112 2.03 6.73 -10.10
N ILE A 113 1.27 6.55 -9.02
CA ILE A 113 1.11 5.27 -8.34
C ILE A 113 -0.36 4.86 -8.48
N ASP A 114 -0.57 3.67 -9.00
CA ASP A 114 -1.91 3.07 -9.05
C ASP A 114 -2.22 2.43 -7.70
N VAL A 115 -3.38 2.76 -7.15
CA VAL A 115 -3.83 2.42 -5.80
C VAL A 115 -5.14 1.67 -5.91
N LEU A 116 -5.17 0.46 -5.36
CA LEU A 116 -6.38 -0.33 -5.28
C LEU A 116 -7.16 0.06 -4.02
N VAL A 117 -8.43 0.44 -4.20
CA VAL A 117 -9.35 0.75 -3.08
C VAL A 117 -10.45 -0.29 -2.98
N ILE A 118 -10.54 -0.91 -1.81
CA ILE A 118 -11.55 -1.91 -1.47
C ILE A 118 -12.50 -1.33 -0.42
N ALA A 119 -13.80 -1.36 -0.74
CA ALA A 119 -14.89 -0.90 0.13
C ALA A 119 -14.68 0.51 0.73
N GLN A 120 -14.09 1.43 -0.03
CA GLN A 120 -13.72 2.82 0.39
C GLN A 120 -12.79 2.92 1.61
N ARG A 121 -12.31 1.79 2.13
CA ARG A 121 -11.71 1.74 3.47
C ARG A 121 -10.34 1.11 3.48
N LEU A 122 -10.06 0.17 2.59
CA LEU A 122 -8.75 -0.46 2.49
C LEU A 122 -8.04 0.02 1.21
N TRP A 123 -6.93 0.71 1.42
CA TRP A 123 -6.10 1.27 0.37
C TRP A 123 -4.82 0.47 0.24
N ILE A 124 -4.55 -0.02 -0.97
CA ILE A 124 -3.38 -0.85 -1.26
C ILE A 124 -2.55 -0.11 -2.29
N VAL A 125 -1.37 0.32 -1.85
CA VAL A 125 -0.52 1.27 -2.56
C VAL A 125 0.84 0.59 -2.82
N PRO A 126 1.01 -0.04 -3.99
CA PRO A 126 2.34 -0.46 -4.46
C PRO A 126 3.23 0.77 -4.66
N VAL A 127 4.49 0.70 -4.26
CA VAL A 127 5.45 1.80 -4.40
C VAL A 127 6.68 1.31 -5.15
N GLU A 128 6.81 1.78 -6.39
CA GLU A 128 7.89 1.33 -7.25
C GLU A 128 9.17 2.10 -6.97
N GLU A 129 10.07 1.47 -6.20
CA GLU A 129 11.45 1.92 -6.01
C GLU A 129 12.29 1.60 -7.26
N LYS A 130 11.88 2.09 -8.42
CA LYS A 130 12.73 2.12 -9.63
C LYS A 130 13.67 3.32 -9.60
N ALA A 131 14.50 3.49 -10.61
CA ALA A 131 15.41 4.64 -10.79
C ALA A 131 14.70 6.02 -10.85
N THR A 132 13.37 6.05 -10.82
CA THR A 132 12.58 7.24 -10.51
C THR A 132 12.80 7.56 -9.02
N ARG A 133 13.13 8.80 -8.65
CA ARG A 133 13.41 9.20 -7.24
C ARG A 133 12.21 9.10 -6.28
N ILE A 134 11.24 8.24 -6.58
CA ILE A 134 10.13 7.88 -5.73
C ILE A 134 10.66 6.91 -4.69
N SER A 135 10.39 7.22 -3.43
CA SER A 135 10.72 6.37 -2.31
C SER A 135 9.52 6.38 -1.37
N MET A 136 9.53 5.49 -0.38
CA MET A 136 8.54 5.53 0.68
C MET A 136 8.43 6.92 1.33
N LYS A 137 9.52 7.69 1.38
CA LYS A 137 9.53 9.06 1.93
C LYS A 137 8.68 10.05 1.13
N THR A 138 8.57 9.88 -0.18
CA THR A 138 7.78 10.77 -1.04
C THR A 138 6.39 10.21 -1.33
N ALA A 139 6.23 8.89 -1.34
CA ALA A 139 4.95 8.22 -1.54
C ALA A 139 4.05 8.32 -0.31
N LEU A 140 4.56 8.01 0.89
CA LEU A 140 3.74 7.94 2.10
C LEU A 140 2.99 9.24 2.42
N PRO A 141 3.62 10.43 2.45
CA PRO A 141 2.89 11.67 2.72
C PRO A 141 1.78 11.95 1.70
N LYS A 142 2.04 11.63 0.43
CA LYS A 142 1.09 11.84 -0.67
C LYS A 142 -0.08 10.87 -0.59
N SER A 143 0.18 9.59 -0.38
CA SER A 143 -0.89 8.61 -0.19
C SER A 143 -1.77 8.96 1.00
N LEU A 144 -1.17 9.39 2.12
CA LEU A 144 -1.92 9.84 3.29
C LEU A 144 -2.78 11.08 3.02
N SER A 145 -2.31 12.04 2.22
CA SER A 145 -3.13 13.22 1.89
C SER A 145 -4.31 12.88 0.98
N TYR A 146 -4.12 11.96 0.02
CA TYR A 146 -5.22 11.42 -0.79
C TYR A 146 -6.23 10.65 0.06
N MET A 147 -5.76 9.85 1.02
CA MET A 147 -6.63 9.14 1.97
C MET A 147 -7.39 10.10 2.88
N ALA A 148 -6.70 11.09 3.47
CA ALA A 148 -7.30 12.05 4.40
C ALA A 148 -8.34 12.97 3.74
N THR A 149 -8.21 13.21 2.44
CA THR A 149 -9.17 14.00 1.65
C THR A 149 -10.24 13.13 0.98
N HIS A 150 -10.13 11.80 1.06
CA HIS A 150 -11.14 10.93 0.48
C HIS A 150 -12.44 11.03 1.27
N PRO A 151 -13.59 11.16 0.60
CA PRO A 151 -14.88 11.12 1.27
C PRO A 151 -15.01 9.77 1.96
N ASN A 152 -14.96 9.78 3.29
CA ASN A 152 -15.31 8.63 4.08
C ASN A 152 -16.19 9.10 5.23
N GLY A 153 -17.17 8.28 5.60
CA GLY A 153 -18.01 8.54 6.76
C GLY A 153 -17.21 8.42 8.06
N GLU A 154 -17.89 8.14 9.17
CA GLU A 154 -17.28 8.00 10.50
C GLU A 154 -16.39 6.74 10.66
N ASN A 155 -16.20 5.96 9.60
CA ASN A 155 -15.52 4.68 9.65
C ASN A 155 -14.00 4.81 9.48
N PRO A 156 -13.18 4.05 10.22
CA PRO A 156 -11.74 4.07 10.05
C PRO A 156 -11.33 3.58 8.65
N MET A 157 -10.28 4.23 8.12
CA MET A 157 -9.55 3.85 6.91
C MET A 157 -8.25 3.14 7.25
N PHE A 158 -7.88 2.20 6.41
CA PHE A 158 -6.66 1.40 6.49
C PHE A 158 -5.89 1.56 5.19
N GLY A 159 -4.57 1.70 5.30
CA GLY A 159 -3.67 1.81 4.15
C GLY A 159 -2.50 0.85 4.30
N LEU A 160 -2.22 0.08 3.26
CA LEU A 160 -1.03 -0.74 3.12
C LEU A 160 -0.17 -0.16 2.00
N LEU A 161 0.96 0.43 2.38
CA LEU A 161 2.01 0.82 1.45
C LEU A 161 3.11 -0.23 1.49
N TYR A 162 3.49 -0.75 0.33
CA TYR A 162 4.55 -1.74 0.23
C TYR A 162 5.46 -1.44 -0.95
N THR A 163 6.68 -1.98 -0.89
CA THR A 163 7.57 -2.09 -2.04
C THR A 163 7.93 -3.56 -2.20
N MET A 164 8.42 -3.96 -3.38
CA MET A 164 8.94 -5.31 -3.58
C MET A 164 9.96 -5.71 -2.50
N LEU A 165 10.89 -4.81 -2.15
CA LEU A 165 11.91 -5.07 -1.13
C LEU A 165 11.31 -5.30 0.27
N HIS A 166 10.28 -4.54 0.65
CA HIS A 166 9.61 -4.73 1.94
C HIS A 166 8.96 -6.12 2.04
N ILE A 167 8.32 -6.58 0.96
CA ILE A 167 7.72 -7.90 0.89
C ILE A 167 8.78 -8.99 1.03
N LEU A 168 9.91 -8.88 0.33
CA LEU A 168 10.99 -9.86 0.40
C LEU A 168 11.56 -10.00 1.82
N LYS A 169 11.76 -8.87 2.52
CA LYS A 169 12.21 -8.88 3.92
C LYS A 169 11.21 -9.61 4.83
N LYS A 170 9.91 -9.41 4.63
CA LYS A 170 8.86 -10.09 5.41
C LYS A 170 8.77 -11.59 5.10
N LEU A 171 9.16 -12.01 3.90
CA LEU A 171 9.28 -13.44 3.54
C LEU A 171 10.54 -14.11 4.11
N ASN A 172 11.31 -13.37 4.93
CA ASN A 172 12.56 -13.79 5.57
C ASN A 172 13.71 -14.04 4.58
N ILE A 173 13.73 -13.27 3.49
CA ILE A 173 14.78 -13.31 2.48
C ILE A 173 15.76 -12.20 2.81
N HIS A 174 16.92 -12.58 3.35
CA HIS A 174 18.06 -11.67 3.47
C HIS A 174 18.79 -11.69 2.12
N CYS A 175 18.77 -10.56 1.40
CA CYS A 175 19.64 -10.32 0.24
C CYS A 175 21.07 -10.01 0.70
#